data_AF-A0A821G126-F1
#
_entry.id   AF-A0A821G126-F1
#
_cell.length_a   1.000
_cell.length_b   1.000
_cell.length_c   1.000
_cell.angle_alpha   90.00
_cell.angle_beta   90.00
_cell.angle_gamma   90.00
#
_symmetry.space_group_name_H-M   'P 1'
#
loop_
_entity.id
_entity.type
_entity.pdbx_description
1 polymer ?
#
loop_
_entity_poly.entity_id
_entity_poly.type
_entity_poly.pdbx_seq_one_letter_code
_entity_poly.pdbx_strand_id
1 'polypeptide(L)'
;PTSNNPSCRLRYPKKLHDPTTINVENGEIQMKHAHSMMNNFNEWLLLACRCYMDIKFIWSASDTKALVYYISDYITKKNLSFHDSNSLIYQVVQKFEKNEQKINYIDALDKSRRLILRCFNTLASQQEISSVQVASYLMG
;
A
#
# COMPACT_ATOMS: atom_id res chain seq x y z
N PRO A 1 -3.67 -21.35 -29.97
CA PRO A 1 -4.00 -22.77 -29.73
C PRO A 1 -3.63 -23.20 -28.29
N THR A 2 -4.66 -23.20 -27.44
CA THR A 2 -4.90 -24.15 -26.33
C THR A 2 -3.84 -24.34 -25.23
N SER A 3 -4.01 -23.67 -24.11
CA SER A 3 -4.36 -24.36 -22.85
C SER A 3 -4.95 -23.38 -21.83
N ASN A 4 -6.14 -23.71 -21.37
CA ASN A 4 -6.90 -23.02 -20.34
C ASN A 4 -6.31 -23.37 -18.96
N ASN A 5 -5.10 -22.89 -18.65
CA ASN A 5 -4.53 -23.00 -17.30
C ASN A 5 -4.93 -21.75 -16.51
N PRO A 6 -5.39 -21.85 -15.24
CA PRO A 6 -5.52 -20.68 -14.38
C PRO A 6 -4.12 -20.12 -14.20
N SER A 7 -3.76 -19.15 -15.04
CA SER A 7 -2.40 -18.65 -15.12
C SER A 7 -2.06 -18.06 -13.77
N CYS A 8 -1.10 -18.66 -13.09
CA CYS A 8 -0.63 -18.18 -11.80
C CYS A 8 -0.38 -16.67 -11.94
N ARG A 9 -0.97 -15.84 -11.07
CA ARG A 9 -0.77 -14.37 -11.10
C ARG A 9 0.72 -14.01 -11.12
N LEU A 10 1.53 -14.83 -10.46
CA LEU A 10 2.99 -14.69 -10.35
C LEU A 10 3.76 -15.37 -11.49
N ARG A 11 3.06 -15.92 -12.49
CA ARG A 11 3.59 -16.57 -13.69
C ARG A 11 4.53 -17.74 -13.42
N TYR A 12 4.16 -18.56 -12.45
CA TYR A 12 4.82 -19.84 -12.20
C TYR A 12 4.27 -20.94 -13.11
N PRO A 13 5.11 -21.91 -13.54
CA PRO A 13 6.56 -22.00 -13.31
C PRO A 13 7.38 -21.01 -14.16
N LYS A 14 8.46 -20.48 -13.59
CA LYS A 14 9.36 -19.55 -14.29
C LYS A 14 10.30 -20.30 -15.24
N LYS A 15 10.74 -19.61 -16.29
CA LYS A 15 11.76 -20.11 -17.21
C LYS A 15 13.10 -20.22 -16.47
N LEU A 16 13.73 -21.38 -16.56
CA LEU A 16 15.08 -21.60 -16.02
C LEU A 16 16.11 -20.97 -16.96
N HIS A 17 17.08 -20.29 -16.36
CA HIS A 17 18.22 -19.70 -17.06
C HIS A 17 19.50 -20.19 -16.37
N ASP A 18 20.49 -20.62 -17.13
CA ASP A 18 21.85 -20.93 -16.68
C ASP A 18 22.79 -20.76 -17.87
N PRO A 19 23.74 -19.80 -17.88
CA PRO A 19 24.13 -18.86 -16.83
C PRO A 19 23.24 -17.60 -16.74
N THR A 20 23.56 -16.70 -15.81
CA THR A 20 22.99 -15.33 -15.79
C THR A 20 23.41 -14.59 -17.06
N THR A 21 22.45 -14.08 -17.83
CA THR A 21 22.70 -13.40 -19.12
C THR A 21 21.99 -12.06 -19.19
N ILE A 22 22.51 -11.15 -20.01
CA ILE A 22 21.85 -9.89 -20.33
C ILE A 22 21.24 -10.04 -21.73
N ASN A 23 19.94 -9.79 -21.85
CA ASN A 23 19.28 -9.75 -23.14
C ASN A 23 19.70 -8.47 -23.87
N VAL A 24 20.39 -8.62 -25.01
CA VAL A 24 20.96 -7.51 -25.78
C VAL A 24 19.89 -6.60 -26.38
N GLU A 25 18.70 -7.13 -26.67
CA GLU A 25 17.62 -6.36 -27.32
C GLU A 25 16.90 -5.44 -26.33
N ASN A 26 16.62 -5.94 -25.11
CA ASN A 26 15.81 -5.24 -24.11
C ASN A 26 16.64 -4.69 -22.95
N GLY A 27 17.92 -5.05 -22.86
CA GLY A 27 18.78 -4.77 -21.70
C GLY A 27 18.37 -5.52 -20.42
N GLU A 28 17.44 -6.47 -20.50
CA GLU A 28 16.93 -7.18 -19.32
C GLU A 28 17.96 -8.20 -18.80
N ILE A 29 18.23 -8.15 -17.49
CA ILE A 29 19.09 -9.12 -16.82
C ILE A 29 18.28 -10.37 -16.46
N GLN A 30 18.61 -11.49 -17.10
CA GLN A 30 18.06 -12.80 -16.81
C GLN A 30 18.97 -13.52 -15.82
N MET A 31 18.54 -13.61 -14.57
CA MET A 31 19.28 -14.27 -13.50
C MET A 31 19.23 -15.79 -13.63
N LYS A 32 20.33 -16.44 -13.24
CA LYS A 32 20.35 -17.90 -13.12
C LYS A 32 19.32 -18.39 -12.11
N HIS A 33 18.48 -19.33 -12.51
CA HIS A 33 17.52 -20.02 -11.62
C HIS A 33 17.87 -21.50 -11.51
N ALA A 34 18.02 -21.98 -10.27
CA ALA A 34 18.20 -23.40 -10.01
C ALA A 34 16.88 -24.19 -10.05
N HIS A 35 15.75 -23.53 -9.76
CA HIS A 35 14.43 -24.16 -9.71
C HIS A 35 13.32 -23.22 -10.20
N SER A 36 12.39 -23.74 -10.99
CA SER A 36 11.37 -22.95 -11.70
C SER A 36 10.28 -22.37 -10.78
N MET A 37 10.14 -22.92 -9.57
CA MET A 37 9.18 -22.48 -8.54
C MET A 37 9.80 -21.46 -7.56
N MET A 38 11.03 -21.02 -7.81
CA MET A 38 11.79 -20.18 -6.89
C MET A 38 11.85 -18.73 -7.38
N ASN A 39 11.80 -17.78 -6.45
CA ASN A 39 12.11 -16.38 -6.74
C ASN A 39 13.62 -16.14 -6.85
N ASN A 40 13.97 -15.03 -7.51
CA ASN A 40 15.29 -14.44 -7.36
C ASN A 40 15.50 -14.04 -5.91
N PHE A 41 16.63 -14.43 -5.36
CA PHE A 41 17.03 -14.11 -4.00
C PHE A 41 18.50 -13.71 -3.99
N ASN A 42 18.89 -13.04 -2.92
CA ASN A 42 20.28 -12.75 -2.60
C ASN A 42 20.53 -13.36 -1.22
N GLU A 43 21.58 -14.16 -1.10
CA GLU A 43 21.91 -14.92 0.12
C GLU A 43 22.10 -14.00 1.34
N TRP A 44 22.74 -12.85 1.17
CA TRP A 44 23.04 -11.90 2.24
C TRP A 44 21.80 -11.20 2.74
N LEU A 45 20.95 -10.76 1.81
CA LEU A 45 19.66 -10.15 2.15
C LEU A 45 18.69 -11.17 2.75
N LEU A 46 18.71 -12.42 2.27
CA LEU A 46 17.91 -13.50 2.88
C LEU A 46 18.34 -13.74 4.33
N LEU A 47 19.65 -13.73 4.61
CA LEU A 47 20.20 -13.87 5.95
C LEU A 47 19.84 -12.68 6.85
N ALA A 48 19.96 -11.44 6.34
CA ALA A 48 19.71 -10.22 7.09
C ALA A 48 18.22 -10.03 7.41
N CYS A 49 17.36 -10.19 6.41
CA CYS A 49 15.93 -9.95 6.55
C CYS A 49 15.17 -11.18 7.08
N ARG A 50 15.76 -12.38 7.00
CA ARG A 50 15.17 -13.67 7.42
C ARG A 50 13.77 -13.92 6.87
N CYS A 51 13.45 -13.35 5.69
CA CYS A 51 12.15 -13.43 5.05
C CYS A 51 12.28 -13.75 3.56
N TYR A 52 11.22 -14.31 2.97
CA TYR A 52 11.20 -14.67 1.55
C TYR A 52 11.29 -13.42 0.67
N MET A 53 12.10 -13.48 -0.38
CA MET A 53 12.37 -12.34 -1.25
C MET A 53 11.88 -12.58 -2.69
N ASP A 54 11.55 -11.49 -3.39
CA ASP A 54 11.32 -11.47 -4.84
C ASP A 54 12.12 -10.32 -5.46
N ILE A 55 13.40 -10.58 -5.78
CA ILE A 55 14.26 -9.56 -6.38
C ILE A 55 14.00 -9.47 -7.89
N LYS A 56 13.77 -8.26 -8.41
CA LYS A 56 13.69 -8.02 -9.86
C LYS A 56 14.63 -6.87 -10.22
N PHE A 57 15.43 -7.08 -11.26
CA PHE A 57 16.26 -6.02 -11.83
C PHE A 57 15.40 -5.19 -12.77
N ILE A 58 15.55 -3.86 -12.67
CA ILE A 58 14.81 -2.92 -13.50
C ILE A 58 15.85 -2.18 -14.34
N TRP A 59 15.83 -2.42 -15.64
CA TRP A 59 16.79 -1.87 -16.58
C TRP A 59 16.13 -0.99 -17.65
N SER A 60 14.90 -1.32 -18.04
CA SER A 60 14.16 -0.55 -19.04
C SER A 60 13.41 0.65 -18.42
N ALA A 61 13.34 1.73 -19.18
CA ALA A 61 12.52 2.90 -18.85
C ALA A 61 11.02 2.55 -18.77
N SER A 62 10.55 1.57 -19.56
CA SER A 62 9.17 1.06 -19.50
C SER A 62 8.88 0.42 -18.15
N ASP A 63 9.81 -0.42 -17.68
CA ASP A 63 9.66 -1.18 -16.44
C ASP A 63 9.78 -0.26 -15.23
N THR A 64 10.66 0.73 -15.33
CA THR A 64 10.80 1.79 -14.32
C THR A 64 9.52 2.60 -14.21
N LYS A 65 8.93 3.02 -15.34
CA LYS A 65 7.67 3.75 -15.35
C LYS A 65 6.52 2.91 -14.78
N ALA A 66 6.44 1.63 -15.14
CA ALA A 66 5.44 0.72 -14.62
C ALA A 66 5.61 0.51 -13.10
N LEU A 67 6.85 0.37 -12.61
CA LEU A 67 7.13 0.27 -11.18
C LEU A 67 6.73 1.54 -10.45
N VAL A 68 7.14 2.71 -10.93
CA VAL A 68 6.82 3.99 -10.29
C VAL A 68 5.31 4.19 -10.23
N TYR A 69 4.59 3.85 -11.30
CA TYR A 69 3.13 3.89 -11.30
C TYR A 69 2.54 2.91 -10.28
N TYR A 70 3.04 1.67 -10.23
CA TYR A 70 2.59 0.66 -9.27
C TYR A 70 2.83 1.08 -7.81
N ILE A 71 4.03 1.59 -7.51
CA ILE A 71 4.38 2.10 -6.17
C ILE A 71 3.51 3.30 -5.83
N SER A 72 3.34 4.24 -6.76
CA SER A 72 2.53 5.44 -6.54
C SER A 72 1.07 5.09 -6.31
N ASP A 73 0.49 4.19 -7.11
CA ASP A 73 -0.87 3.69 -6.93
C ASP A 73 -1.03 3.00 -5.57
N TYR A 74 -0.03 2.24 -5.14
CA TYR A 74 -0.05 1.57 -3.84
C TYR A 74 0.07 2.55 -2.66
N ILE A 75 0.97 3.53 -2.74
CA ILE A 75 1.15 4.57 -1.70
C ILE A 75 -0.07 5.48 -1.63
N THR A 76 -0.65 5.84 -2.78
CA THR A 76 -1.81 6.74 -2.85
C THR A 76 -3.14 6.01 -2.65
N LYS A 77 -3.12 4.67 -2.57
CA LYS A 77 -4.30 3.88 -2.25
C LYS A 77 -4.86 4.35 -0.91
N LYS A 78 -6.06 4.94 -0.97
CA LYS A 78 -6.70 5.55 0.19
C LYS A 78 -6.93 4.49 1.26
N ASN A 79 -6.43 4.74 2.47
CA ASN A 79 -6.60 3.86 3.62
C ASN A 79 -8.04 3.76 4.12
N LEU A 80 -8.96 4.62 3.65
CA LEU A 80 -10.36 4.63 4.09
C LEU A 80 -11.29 4.77 2.88
N SER A 81 -12.32 3.91 2.81
CA SER A 81 -13.39 4.04 1.83
C SER A 81 -14.12 5.37 2.05
N PHE A 82 -14.41 6.10 0.98
CA PHE A 82 -15.15 7.36 1.06
C PHE A 82 -16.52 7.23 1.73
N HIS A 83 -17.12 6.03 1.68
CA HIS A 83 -18.39 5.77 2.34
C HIS A 83 -18.28 5.78 3.87
N ASP A 84 -17.17 5.25 4.39
CA ASP A 84 -16.95 5.17 5.84
C ASP A 84 -16.71 6.56 6.41
N SER A 85 -15.85 7.36 5.77
CA SER A 85 -15.58 8.74 6.21
C SER A 85 -16.84 9.61 6.21
N ASN A 86 -17.68 9.51 5.19
CA ASN A 86 -18.92 10.29 5.11
C ASN A 86 -19.93 9.87 6.19
N SER A 87 -20.04 8.57 6.47
CA SER A 87 -20.93 8.06 7.53
C SER A 87 -20.52 8.59 8.91
N LEU A 88 -19.21 8.70 9.16
CA LEU A 88 -18.68 9.22 10.43
C LEU A 88 -18.91 10.71 10.58
N ILE A 89 -18.66 11.49 9.53
CA ILE A 89 -18.94 12.93 9.54
C ILE A 89 -20.42 13.17 9.80
N TYR A 90 -21.31 12.42 9.13
CA TYR A 90 -22.75 12.53 9.35
C TYR A 90 -23.14 12.24 10.81
N GLN A 91 -22.60 11.17 11.40
CA GLN A 91 -22.83 10.85 12.81
C GLN A 91 -22.33 11.95 13.75
N VAL A 92 -21.19 12.59 13.44
CA VAL A 92 -20.63 13.69 14.23
C VAL A 92 -21.50 14.93 14.16
N VAL A 93 -21.97 15.30 12.96
CA VAL A 93 -22.89 16.43 12.78
C VAL A 93 -24.18 16.18 13.56
N GLN A 94 -24.78 15.01 13.46
CA GLN A 94 -26.01 14.67 14.19
C GLN A 94 -25.80 14.71 15.72
N LYS A 95 -24.66 14.24 16.22
CA LYS A 95 -24.30 14.32 17.65
C LYS A 95 -24.01 15.75 18.09
N PHE A 96 -23.51 16.60 17.20
CA PHE A 96 -23.22 18.00 17.47
C PHE A 96 -24.53 18.79 17.60
N GLU A 97 -25.44 18.65 16.64
CA GLU A 97 -26.78 19.28 16.66
C GLU A 97 -27.59 18.90 17.90
N LYS A 98 -27.57 17.63 18.31
CA LYS A 98 -28.26 17.18 19.54
C LYS A 98 -27.67 17.80 20.82
N ASN A 99 -26.37 18.10 20.85
CA ASN A 99 -25.71 18.69 22.01
C ASN A 99 -25.81 20.22 22.05
N GLU A 100 -26.06 20.87 20.91
CA GLU A 100 -26.25 22.32 20.84
C GLU A 100 -27.45 22.83 21.64
N GLN A 101 -28.50 22.02 21.78
CA GLN A 101 -29.69 22.38 22.57
C GLN A 101 -29.39 22.66 24.04
N LYS A 102 -28.16 22.39 24.53
CA LYS A 102 -27.74 22.57 25.92
C LYS A 102 -26.85 23.79 26.18
N ILE A 103 -26.33 24.49 25.16
CA ILE A 103 -25.33 25.56 25.36
C ILE A 103 -25.81 26.88 24.73
N ASN A 104 -26.27 27.80 25.57
CA ASN A 104 -26.98 29.01 25.16
C ASN A 104 -26.11 30.24 24.79
N TYR A 105 -24.78 30.13 24.71
CA TYR A 105 -23.96 31.29 24.32
C TYR A 105 -22.58 30.88 23.79
N ILE A 106 -22.48 30.60 22.51
CA ILE A 106 -21.18 30.40 21.82
C ILE A 106 -21.24 31.19 20.50
N ASP A 107 -20.17 31.93 20.20
CA ASP A 107 -20.00 32.60 18.91
C ASP A 107 -20.04 31.59 17.74
N ALA A 108 -20.64 32.00 16.62
CA ALA A 108 -20.85 31.12 15.46
C ALA A 108 -19.53 30.60 14.86
N LEU A 109 -18.45 31.39 14.96
CA LEU A 109 -17.11 30.99 14.52
C LEU A 109 -16.49 29.92 15.41
N ASP A 110 -16.67 30.03 16.72
CA ASP A 110 -16.17 29.04 17.67
C ASP A 110 -16.91 27.71 17.57
N LYS A 111 -18.18 27.78 17.19
CA LYS A 111 -19.04 26.64 16.92
C LYS A 111 -18.56 25.87 15.69
N SER A 112 -18.29 26.55 14.58
CA SER A 112 -17.80 25.92 13.35
C SER A 112 -16.41 25.31 13.54
N ARG A 113 -15.51 25.99 14.27
CA ARG A 113 -14.20 25.45 14.65
C ARG A 113 -14.30 24.15 15.42
N ARG A 114 -15.18 24.09 16.42
CA ARG A 114 -15.41 22.87 17.24
C ARG A 114 -15.97 21.72 16.41
N LEU A 115 -16.88 22.01 15.48
CA LEU A 115 -17.42 20.99 14.57
C LEU A 115 -16.32 20.39 13.69
N ILE A 116 -15.53 21.24 13.04
CA ILE A 116 -14.41 20.81 12.17
C ILE A 116 -13.39 20.00 12.98
N LEU A 117 -13.01 20.46 14.17
CA LEU A 117 -12.10 19.75 15.06
C LEU A 117 -12.63 18.37 15.46
N ARG A 118 -13.93 18.25 15.76
CA ARG A 118 -14.55 16.95 16.08
C ARG A 118 -14.59 16.03 14.88
N CYS A 119 -14.96 16.52 13.71
CA CYS A 119 -14.91 15.73 12.46
C CYS A 119 -13.49 15.25 12.17
N PHE A 120 -12.50 16.13 12.31
CA PHE A 120 -11.10 15.76 12.11
C PHE A 120 -10.62 14.71 13.12
N ASN A 121 -10.84 14.92 14.42
CA ASN A 121 -10.41 13.98 15.46
C ASN A 121 -11.08 12.60 15.33
N THR A 122 -12.35 12.56 14.91
CA THR A 122 -13.05 11.29 14.69
C THR A 122 -12.54 10.56 13.46
N LEU A 123 -12.31 11.26 12.35
CA LEU A 123 -11.66 10.68 11.17
C LEU A 123 -10.26 10.17 11.48
N ALA A 124 -9.45 10.96 12.19
CA ALA A 124 -8.11 10.57 12.60
C ALA A 124 -8.13 9.34 13.53
N SER A 125 -9.10 9.25 14.45
CA SER A 125 -9.23 8.11 15.37
C SER A 125 -9.62 6.80 14.69
N GLN A 126 -10.33 6.88 13.56
CA GLN A 126 -10.78 5.71 12.79
C GLN A 126 -9.90 5.42 11.58
N GLN A 127 -8.86 6.22 11.37
CA GLN A 127 -7.93 5.99 10.29
C GLN A 127 -7.12 4.72 10.58
N GLU A 128 -7.17 3.75 9.67
CA GLU A 128 -6.32 2.58 9.74
C GLU A 128 -4.85 2.98 9.54
N ILE A 129 -3.98 2.46 10.42
CA ILE A 129 -2.54 2.70 10.41
C ILE A 129 -1.84 1.40 10.00
N SER A 130 -0.79 1.50 9.18
CA SER A 130 -0.01 0.33 8.76
C SER A 130 0.66 -0.34 9.97
N SER A 131 0.70 -1.67 9.99
CA SER A 131 1.35 -2.45 11.05
C SER A 131 2.82 -2.07 11.25
N VAL A 132 3.52 -1.68 10.18
CA VAL A 132 4.90 -1.21 10.24
C VAL A 132 5.01 0.13 10.97
N GLN A 133 4.05 1.03 10.77
CA GLN A 133 3.99 2.32 11.48
C GLN A 133 3.69 2.10 12.97
N VAL A 134 2.79 1.16 13.30
CA VAL A 134 2.49 0.78 14.68
C VAL A 134 3.73 0.17 15.34
N ALA A 135 4.42 -0.76 14.68
CA ALA A 135 5.64 -1.37 15.19
C ALA A 135 6.74 -0.32 15.41
N SER A 136 6.94 0.60 14.46
CA SER A 136 7.91 1.70 14.63
C SER A 136 7.57 2.58 15.83
N TYR A 137 6.29 2.94 16.01
CA TYR A 137 5.84 3.75 17.14
C TYR A 137 6.04 3.02 18.49
N LEU A 138 5.80 1.71 18.54
CA LEU A 138 6.03 0.90 19.74
C LEU A 138 7.52 0.73 20.07
N MET A 139 8.39 0.74 19.05
CA MET A 139 9.83 0.57 19.21
C MET A 139 10.55 1.85 19.65
N GLY A 140 9.89 3.02 19.59
CA GLY A 140 10.43 4.32 20.01
C GLY A 140 10.89 5.17 18.84
#